data_AF-A0AAD1S6N9-F1
#
_entry.id   AF-A0AAD1S6N9-F1
#
_cell.length_a   1.000
_cell.length_b   1.000
_cell.length_c   1.000
_cell.angle_alpha   90.00
_cell.angle_beta   90.00
_cell.angle_gamma   90.00
#
_symmetry.space_group_name_H-M   'P 1'
#
loop_
_entity.id
_entity.type
_entity.pdbx_description
1 polymer ?
#
loop_
_entity_poly.entity_id
_entity_poly.type
_entity_poly.pdbx_seq_one_letter_code
_entity_poly.pdbx_strand_id
1 'polypeptide(L)'
;MVRPVFAVASSNVYVPTFYFFILQHITMANMVYFMYPARSASYHVFVLPTVITSIDMEAMVNTVTAWVENPVKFARSHGIAGSHPYEQQEDDEIQILILEGFLLYNHKPLAEMCSRRYYLTIPYEECKLRRSGRNYRVPDPPGLFDGHVWPMYLKHRQEMEDQGVAFVSIDGLLSKDDIFNQVYTDVCNKILNIS
;
A
#
# COMPACT_ATOMS: atom_id res chain seq x y z
N MET A 1 -16.70 -5.44 17.27
CA MET A 1 -15.87 -4.22 17.15
C MET A 1 -15.36 -4.09 15.71
N VAL A 2 -15.46 -2.93 15.08
CA VAL A 2 -14.98 -2.69 13.71
C VAL A 2 -13.46 -2.55 13.75
N ARG A 3 -12.72 -3.37 12.97
CA ARG A 3 -11.26 -3.30 12.88
C ARG A 3 -10.86 -2.47 11.66
N PRO A 4 -10.33 -1.26 11.85
CA PRO A 4 -10.09 -0.37 10.71
C PRO A 4 -8.87 -0.81 9.89
N VAL A 5 -9.07 -0.93 8.58
CA VAL A 5 -8.02 -1.15 7.58
C VAL A 5 -7.86 0.14 6.78
N PHE A 6 -6.72 0.80 6.93
CA PHE A 6 -6.36 1.97 6.15
C PHE A 6 -5.45 1.55 5.02
N ALA A 7 -5.72 2.01 3.81
CA ALA A 7 -4.86 1.73 2.67
C ALA A 7 -4.37 3.04 2.08
N VAL A 8 -3.08 3.07 1.75
CA VAL A 8 -2.41 4.13 1.01
C VAL A 8 -1.92 3.53 -0.31
N ALA A 9 -2.56 3.91 -1.40
CA ALA A 9 -2.04 3.62 -2.72
C ALA A 9 -1.32 4.82 -3.31
N SER A 10 -0.28 4.54 -4.08
CA SER A 10 0.49 5.56 -4.80
C SER A 10 0.74 5.08 -6.22
N SER A 11 1.01 5.99 -7.16
CA SER A 11 1.63 5.57 -8.42
C SER A 11 2.92 4.79 -8.12
N ASN A 12 3.31 3.85 -9.00
CA ASN A 12 4.50 2.97 -8.90
C ASN A 12 5.86 3.71 -8.96
N VAL A 13 5.83 4.95 -8.49
CA VAL A 13 6.78 6.03 -8.68
C VAL A 13 6.93 6.83 -7.38
N TYR A 14 6.26 6.44 -6.31
CA TYR A 14 6.49 6.94 -4.95
C TYR A 14 6.72 5.79 -3.97
N VAL A 15 7.95 5.67 -3.48
CA VAL A 15 8.32 4.96 -2.26
C VAL A 15 9.33 5.86 -1.55
N PRO A 16 8.93 6.86 -0.76
CA PRO A 16 9.36 6.79 0.61
C PRO A 16 8.59 5.61 1.20
N THR A 17 9.33 4.63 1.70
CA THR A 17 8.82 3.81 2.79
C THR A 17 8.16 4.80 3.75
N PHE A 18 6.84 4.81 3.82
CA PHE A 18 6.15 5.65 4.78
C PHE A 18 6.49 5.02 6.12
N TYR A 19 7.55 5.52 6.76
CA TYR A 19 7.77 5.30 8.17
C TYR A 19 6.69 6.10 8.89
N PHE A 20 5.46 5.59 8.87
CA PHE A 20 4.50 5.95 9.90
C PHE A 20 5.09 5.40 11.19
N PHE A 21 5.84 6.24 11.91
CA PHE A 21 6.07 6.02 13.33
C PHE A 21 4.73 6.25 14.01
N ILE A 22 3.89 5.22 14.06
CA ILE A 22 2.69 5.29 14.87
C ILE A 22 2.55 3.95 15.59
N LEU A 23 2.82 4.02 16.90
CA LEU A 23 2.33 3.23 18.05
C LEU A 23 2.31 1.69 17.96
N GLN A 24 2.46 1.03 19.11
CA GLN A 24 2.58 -0.44 19.30
C GLN A 24 1.41 -1.30 18.76
N HIS A 25 0.38 -0.69 18.16
CA HIS A 25 -0.88 -1.32 17.73
C HIS A 25 -1.15 -1.18 16.21
N ILE A 26 -0.14 -0.79 15.43
CA ILE A 26 -0.22 -0.70 13.97
C ILE A 26 0.56 -1.84 13.31
N THR A 27 -0.10 -2.53 12.38
CA THR A 27 0.52 -3.48 11.46
C THR A 27 0.64 -2.83 10.08
N MET A 28 1.77 -3.02 9.41
CA MET A 28 1.99 -2.52 8.04
C MET A 28 2.18 -3.70 7.08
N ALA A 29 1.46 -3.71 5.97
CA ALA A 29 1.65 -4.68 4.90
C ALA A 29 1.91 -3.95 3.58
N ASN A 30 3.09 -4.18 2.99
CA ASN A 30 3.51 -3.56 1.73
C ASN A 30 3.35 -4.56 0.57
N MET A 31 2.68 -4.13 -0.49
CA MET A 31 2.37 -4.91 -1.70
C MET A 31 3.62 -5.47 -2.39
N VAL A 32 4.77 -4.81 -2.26
CA VAL A 32 6.05 -5.24 -2.86
C VAL A 32 6.50 -6.60 -2.32
N TYR A 33 6.13 -6.98 -1.09
CA TYR A 33 6.44 -8.30 -0.53
C TYR A 33 5.69 -9.46 -1.20
N PHE A 34 4.63 -9.16 -1.96
CA PHE A 34 3.82 -10.14 -2.68
C PHE A 34 4.19 -10.25 -4.16
N MET A 35 5.23 -9.56 -4.61
CA MET A 35 5.68 -9.66 -5.99
C MET A 35 6.33 -11.02 -6.26
N TYR A 36 5.94 -11.66 -7.37
CA TYR A 36 6.60 -12.90 -7.79
C TYR A 36 8.08 -12.65 -8.10
N PRO A 37 8.98 -13.58 -7.77
CA PRO A 37 10.38 -13.47 -8.17
C PRO A 37 10.45 -13.43 -9.69
N ALA A 38 11.36 -12.61 -10.23
CA ALA A 38 11.63 -12.59 -11.67
C ALA A 38 12.01 -14.00 -12.12
N ARG A 39 11.11 -14.70 -12.82
CA ARG A 39 11.41 -16.02 -13.37
C ARG A 39 12.51 -15.83 -14.41
N SER A 40 13.61 -16.55 -14.26
CA SER A 40 14.63 -16.66 -15.32
C SER A 40 13.96 -17.30 -16.53
N ALA A 41 13.58 -16.48 -17.49
CA ALA A 41 13.13 -16.91 -18.79
C ALA A 41 13.98 -16.20 -19.82
N SER A 42 14.76 -16.99 -20.57
CA SER A 42 15.13 -16.68 -21.94
C SER A 42 13.89 -16.09 -22.65
N TYR A 43 14.10 -15.11 -23.54
CA TYR A 43 13.09 -14.27 -24.22
C TYR A 43 12.66 -13.02 -23.44
N HIS A 44 13.38 -11.91 -23.66
CA HIS A 44 12.93 -10.50 -23.79
C HIS A 44 11.71 -9.95 -23.00
N VAL A 45 11.34 -10.51 -21.86
CA VAL A 45 10.32 -9.95 -20.98
C VAL A 45 10.90 -9.84 -19.59
N PHE A 46 11.57 -8.71 -19.33
CA PHE A 46 11.76 -8.26 -17.96
C PHE A 46 10.37 -8.22 -17.32
N VAL A 47 10.15 -8.92 -16.20
CA VAL A 47 8.90 -8.87 -15.46
C VAL A 47 8.69 -7.42 -15.03
N LEU A 48 7.81 -6.71 -15.73
CA LEU A 48 7.56 -5.31 -15.44
C LEU A 48 6.70 -5.26 -14.18
N PRO A 49 7.20 -4.70 -13.07
CA PRO A 49 6.53 -4.75 -11.76
C PRO A 49 5.29 -3.84 -11.69
N THR A 50 4.78 -3.42 -12.85
CA THR A 50 3.70 -2.45 -13.03
C THR A 50 2.45 -3.11 -13.56
N VAL A 51 2.26 -4.42 -13.39
CA VAL A 51 1.04 -5.14 -13.77
C VAL A 51 0.53 -5.96 -12.60
N ILE A 52 -0.80 -6.04 -12.42
CA ILE A 52 -1.41 -6.79 -11.32
C ILE A 52 -1.00 -8.28 -11.34
N THR A 53 -0.76 -8.84 -12.52
CA THR A 53 -0.31 -10.24 -12.71
C THR A 53 1.11 -10.51 -12.21
N SER A 54 1.87 -9.46 -11.86
CA SER A 54 3.20 -9.61 -11.24
C SER A 54 3.14 -9.76 -9.72
N ILE A 55 1.93 -9.73 -9.13
CA ILE A 55 1.70 -9.73 -7.69
C ILE A 55 0.80 -10.92 -7.33
N ASP A 56 1.16 -11.62 -6.26
CA ASP A 56 0.32 -12.63 -5.63
C ASP A 56 -0.80 -11.96 -4.81
N MET A 57 -1.83 -11.48 -5.51
CA MET A 57 -2.98 -10.82 -4.88
C MET A 57 -3.77 -11.77 -3.98
N GLU A 58 -3.76 -13.08 -4.27
CA GLU A 58 -4.41 -14.08 -3.42
C GLU A 58 -3.70 -14.20 -2.08
N ALA A 59 -2.36 -14.31 -2.08
CA ALA A 59 -1.57 -14.29 -0.85
C ALA A 59 -1.80 -12.99 -0.06
N MET A 60 -1.87 -11.83 -0.74
CA MET A 60 -2.14 -10.56 -0.08
C MET A 60 -3.52 -10.52 0.57
N VAL A 61 -4.58 -10.93 -0.13
CA VAL A 61 -5.94 -11.01 0.41
C VAL A 61 -6.00 -11.99 1.60
N ASN A 62 -5.33 -13.14 1.51
CA ASN A 62 -5.25 -14.10 2.61
C ASN A 62 -4.53 -13.53 3.83
N THR A 63 -3.43 -12.78 3.63
CA THR A 63 -2.73 -12.08 4.72
C THR A 63 -3.62 -11.05 5.40
N VAL A 64 -4.31 -10.20 4.63
CA VAL A 64 -5.24 -9.21 5.19
C VAL A 64 -6.40 -9.88 5.91
N THR A 65 -6.93 -10.97 5.36
CA THR A 65 -8.02 -11.75 5.98
C THR A 65 -7.58 -12.33 7.31
N ALA A 66 -6.42 -12.99 7.37
CA ALA A 66 -5.86 -13.53 8.61
C ALA A 66 -5.62 -12.45 9.67
N TRP A 67 -5.17 -11.26 9.25
CA TRP A 67 -5.05 -10.12 10.16
C TRP A 67 -6.43 -9.66 10.66
N VAL A 68 -7.42 -9.47 9.77
CA VAL A 68 -8.77 -9.03 10.17
C VAL A 68 -9.44 -10.02 11.14
N GLU A 69 -9.22 -11.33 10.97
CA GLU A 69 -9.75 -12.38 11.86
C GLU A 69 -9.17 -12.31 13.27
N ASN A 70 -7.84 -12.19 13.40
CA ASN A 70 -7.19 -12.10 14.71
C ASN A 70 -5.83 -11.37 14.62
N PRO A 71 -5.82 -10.03 14.73
CA PRO A 71 -4.62 -9.21 14.68
C PRO A 71 -3.56 -9.60 15.72
N VAL A 72 -3.95 -9.97 16.95
CA VAL A 72 -3.03 -10.36 18.03
C VAL A 72 -2.33 -11.67 17.68
N LYS A 73 -3.09 -12.68 17.23
CA LYS A 73 -2.52 -13.96 16.79
C LYS A 73 -1.63 -13.76 15.57
N PHE A 74 -2.04 -12.91 14.64
CA PHE A 74 -1.26 -12.55 13.46
C PHE A 74 0.08 -11.91 13.85
N ALA A 75 0.08 -10.91 14.74
CA ALA A 75 1.29 -10.26 15.21
C ALA A 75 2.27 -11.24 15.88
N ARG A 76 1.74 -12.14 16.73
CA ARG A 76 2.53 -13.20 17.40
C ARG A 76 3.15 -14.18 16.40
N SER A 77 2.41 -14.63 15.39
CA SER A 77 2.93 -15.59 14.40
C SER A 77 3.97 -14.98 13.46
N HIS A 78 4.01 -13.65 13.33
CA HIS A 78 4.94 -12.93 12.45
C HIS A 78 6.05 -12.20 13.22
N GLY A 79 6.16 -12.40 14.54
CA GLY A 79 7.24 -11.84 15.36
C GLY A 79 7.22 -10.32 15.49
N ILE A 80 6.05 -9.68 15.35
CA ILE A 80 5.89 -8.23 15.48
C ILE A 80 6.00 -7.87 16.98
N ALA A 81 7.07 -7.17 17.35
CA ALA A 81 7.36 -6.80 18.74
C ALA A 81 6.34 -5.78 19.26
N GLY A 82 5.53 -6.20 20.24
CA GLY A 82 4.46 -5.38 20.84
C GLY A 82 3.49 -6.21 21.69
N SER A 83 3.38 -7.52 21.46
CA SER A 83 2.63 -8.40 22.37
C SER A 83 3.49 -8.73 23.58
N HIS A 84 3.37 -7.96 24.66
CA HIS A 84 3.87 -8.41 25.97
C HIS A 84 3.25 -9.79 26.28
N PRO A 85 4.03 -10.82 26.68
CA PRO A 85 3.49 -12.17 26.91
C PRO A 85 2.51 -12.25 28.09
N TYR A 86 2.38 -11.18 28.87
CA TYR A 86 1.71 -11.16 30.18
C TYR A 86 0.58 -10.14 30.32
N GLU A 87 0.30 -9.31 29.32
CA GLU A 87 -0.84 -8.40 29.36
C GLU A 87 -2.00 -9.04 28.60
N GLN A 88 -3.08 -9.35 29.32
CA GLN A 88 -4.39 -9.59 28.73
C GLN A 88 -4.80 -8.27 28.08
N GLN A 89 -4.46 -8.11 26.80
CA GLN A 89 -4.91 -6.98 26.00
C GLN A 89 -6.43 -7.02 26.02
N GLU A 90 -7.05 -5.98 26.61
CA GLU A 90 -8.50 -5.86 26.65
C GLU A 90 -9.05 -6.00 25.22
N ASP A 91 -10.14 -6.75 25.06
CA ASP A 91 -10.82 -6.97 23.76
C ASP A 91 -11.27 -5.65 23.08
N ASP A 92 -11.08 -4.51 23.76
CA ASP A 92 -11.52 -3.18 23.37
C ASP A 92 -10.44 -2.30 22.69
N GLU A 93 -9.20 -2.77 22.55
CA GLU A 93 -8.16 -1.95 21.93
C GLU A 93 -8.24 -1.93 20.38
N ILE A 94 -8.29 -0.72 19.82
CA ILE A 94 -8.39 -0.51 18.36
C ILE A 94 -7.06 -0.88 17.69
N GLN A 95 -7.10 -1.93 16.86
CA GLN A 95 -5.96 -2.35 16.05
C GLN A 95 -6.09 -1.82 14.63
N ILE A 96 -4.98 -1.38 14.06
CA ILE A 96 -4.95 -0.66 12.79
C ILE A 96 -4.02 -1.41 11.82
N LEU A 97 -4.52 -1.67 10.60
CA LEU A 97 -3.70 -2.19 9.50
C LEU A 97 -3.51 -1.09 8.45
N ILE A 98 -2.26 -0.82 8.09
CA ILE A 98 -1.89 0.06 6.97
C ILE A 98 -1.44 -0.81 5.78
N LEU A 99 -2.19 -0.74 4.68
CA LEU A 99 -1.81 -1.35 3.40
C LEU A 99 -1.13 -0.32 2.52
N GLU A 100 0.06 -0.60 2.02
CA GLU A 100 0.79 0.29 1.11
C GLU A 100 1.10 -0.41 -0.21
N GLY A 101 0.77 0.21 -1.34
CA GLY A 101 1.07 -0.38 -2.65
C GLY A 101 0.44 0.35 -3.83
N PHE A 102 0.96 0.09 -5.04
CA PHE A 102 0.59 0.87 -6.21
C PHE A 102 -0.61 0.33 -7.03
N LEU A 103 -1.09 -0.88 -6.74
CA LEU A 103 -2.26 -1.52 -7.41
C LEU A 103 -3.32 -2.01 -6.44
N LEU A 104 -3.29 -1.56 -5.18
CA LEU A 104 -4.21 -2.04 -4.14
C LEU A 104 -5.67 -1.94 -4.59
N TYR A 105 -6.02 -0.85 -5.28
CA TYR A 105 -7.39 -0.51 -5.63
C TYR A 105 -7.86 -1.06 -6.97
N ASN A 106 -6.95 -1.59 -7.79
CA ASN A 106 -7.29 -2.27 -9.04
C ASN A 106 -7.80 -3.70 -8.79
N HIS A 107 -7.59 -4.23 -7.58
CA HIS A 107 -8.10 -5.52 -7.15
C HIS A 107 -9.30 -5.33 -6.21
N LYS A 108 -10.50 -5.51 -6.77
CA LYS A 108 -11.76 -5.27 -6.07
C LYS A 108 -11.87 -5.93 -4.69
N PRO A 109 -11.53 -7.22 -4.48
CA PRO A 109 -11.58 -7.84 -3.15
C PRO A 109 -10.75 -7.09 -2.11
N LEU A 110 -9.51 -6.71 -2.45
CA LEU A 110 -8.63 -6.00 -1.54
C LEU A 110 -9.11 -4.56 -1.31
N ALA A 111 -9.59 -3.89 -2.37
CA ALA A 111 -10.16 -2.56 -2.26
C ALA A 111 -11.35 -2.56 -1.28
N GLU A 112 -12.26 -3.52 -1.38
CA GLU A 112 -13.45 -3.65 -0.52
C GLU A 112 -13.12 -3.89 0.95
N MET A 113 -11.99 -4.53 1.26
CA MET A 113 -11.51 -4.72 2.65
C MET A 113 -11.02 -3.42 3.32
N CYS A 114 -10.72 -2.37 2.54
CA CYS A 114 -10.20 -1.11 3.06
C CYS A 114 -11.31 -0.20 3.60
N SER A 115 -11.24 0.16 4.88
CA SER A 115 -12.16 1.12 5.54
C SER A 115 -11.92 2.56 5.08
N ARG A 116 -10.67 2.90 4.74
CA ARG A 116 -10.27 4.22 4.21
C ARG A 116 -9.18 4.03 3.16
N ARG A 117 -9.28 4.78 2.08
CA ARG A 117 -8.39 4.70 0.91
C ARG A 117 -7.80 6.08 0.63
N TYR A 118 -6.48 6.15 0.53
CA TYR A 118 -5.74 7.35 0.16
C TYR A 118 -5.01 7.11 -1.15
N TYR A 119 -5.00 8.09 -2.05
CA TYR A 119 -4.33 7.98 -3.34
C TYR A 119 -3.38 9.15 -3.59
N LEU A 120 -2.08 8.86 -3.61
CA LEU A 120 -1.05 9.86 -3.87
C LEU A 120 -0.86 10.10 -5.37
N THR A 121 -1.04 11.36 -5.79
CA THR A 121 -0.84 11.81 -7.17
C THR A 121 0.41 12.69 -7.30
N ILE A 122 1.24 12.42 -8.29
CA ILE A 122 2.42 13.23 -8.64
C ILE A 122 2.39 13.47 -10.15
N PRO A 123 2.59 14.71 -10.64
CA PRO A 123 2.67 14.99 -12.07
C PRO A 123 3.80 14.24 -12.76
N TYR A 124 3.61 13.91 -14.04
CA TYR A 124 4.54 13.13 -14.87
C TYR A 124 6.02 13.52 -14.74
N GLU A 125 6.35 14.81 -14.84
CA GLU A 125 7.75 15.26 -14.82
C GLU A 125 8.45 14.97 -13.48
N GLU A 126 7.80 15.32 -12.37
CA GLU A 126 8.31 15.07 -11.03
C GLU A 126 8.38 13.56 -10.74
N CYS A 127 7.38 12.82 -11.24
CA CYS A 127 7.29 11.37 -11.17
C CYS A 127 8.52 10.73 -11.86
N LYS A 128 8.80 11.14 -13.10
CA LYS A 128 9.95 10.69 -13.90
C LYS A 128 11.27 11.01 -13.22
N LEU A 129 11.41 12.25 -12.73
CA LEU A 129 12.60 12.70 -12.00
C LEU A 129 12.86 11.84 -10.76
N ARG A 130 11.85 11.68 -9.89
CA ARG A 130 11.95 10.85 -8.67
C ARG A 130 12.30 9.40 -8.98
N ARG A 131 11.76 8.81 -10.05
CA ARG A 131 12.08 7.44 -10.46
C ARG A 131 13.51 7.32 -10.97
N SER A 132 13.97 8.28 -11.77
CA SER A 132 15.33 8.27 -12.33
C SER A 132 16.41 8.34 -11.25
N GLY A 133 16.09 8.93 -10.09
CA GLY A 133 16.98 8.96 -8.92
C GLY A 133 16.97 7.68 -8.07
N ARG A 134 16.17 6.67 -8.41
CA ARG A 134 16.10 5.42 -7.64
C ARG A 134 17.15 4.42 -8.09
N ASN A 135 17.72 3.74 -7.10
CA ASN A 135 18.63 2.62 -7.32
C ASN A 135 17.88 1.29 -7.19
N TYR A 136 17.26 0.83 -8.28
CA TYR A 136 16.65 -0.50 -8.33
C TYR A 136 17.72 -1.61 -8.43
N ARG A 137 17.43 -2.80 -7.90
CA ARG A 137 18.32 -3.96 -8.03
C ARG A 137 18.60 -4.32 -9.49
N VAL A 138 17.58 -4.16 -10.34
CA VAL A 138 17.70 -4.23 -11.80
C VAL A 138 17.43 -2.82 -12.32
N PRO A 139 18.41 -2.15 -12.95
CA PRO A 139 18.22 -0.81 -13.50
C PRO A 139 17.10 -0.79 -14.56
N ASP A 140 16.37 0.31 -14.62
CA ASP A 140 15.36 0.53 -15.66
C ASP A 140 16.05 0.63 -17.04
N PRO A 141 15.61 -0.12 -18.07
CA PRO A 141 16.12 0.07 -19.42
C PRO A 141 15.74 1.46 -19.97
N PRO A 142 16.51 1.99 -20.93
CA PRO A 142 16.19 3.27 -21.57
C PRO A 142 14.74 3.31 -22.10
N GLY A 143 14.02 4.39 -21.80
CA GLY A 143 12.64 4.58 -22.24
C GLY A 143 11.59 3.77 -21.47
N LEU A 144 11.95 2.99 -20.45
CA LEU A 144 10.97 2.20 -19.68
C LEU A 144 9.84 3.06 -19.09
N PHE A 145 10.20 4.23 -18.54
CA PHE A 145 9.21 5.08 -17.89
C PHE A 145 8.13 5.53 -18.86
N ASP A 146 8.55 6.07 -19.99
CA ASP A 146 7.68 6.64 -21.01
C ASP A 146 6.92 5.56 -21.78
N GLY A 147 7.60 4.46 -22.09
CA GLY A 147 7.05 3.36 -22.89
C GLY A 147 6.18 2.38 -22.10
N HIS A 148 6.29 2.33 -20.77
CA HIS A 148 5.58 1.34 -19.98
C HIS A 148 5.04 1.82 -18.64
N VAL A 149 5.89 2.39 -17.77
CA VAL A 149 5.49 2.71 -16.38
C VAL A 149 4.35 3.72 -16.35
N TRP A 150 4.50 4.82 -17.09
CA TRP A 150 3.50 5.88 -17.12
C TRP A 150 2.21 5.45 -17.85
N PRO A 151 2.27 4.81 -19.04
CA PRO A 151 1.08 4.23 -19.66
C PRO A 151 0.33 3.26 -18.75
N MET A 152 1.04 2.38 -18.03
CA MET A 152 0.41 1.45 -17.09
C MET A 152 -0.23 2.18 -15.91
N TYR A 153 0.42 3.21 -15.36
CA TYR A 153 -0.18 4.07 -14.34
C TYR A 153 -1.51 4.68 -14.80
N LEU A 154 -1.54 5.28 -16.00
CA LEU A 154 -2.75 5.88 -16.57
C LEU A 154 -3.85 4.84 -16.78
N LYS A 155 -3.49 3.65 -17.29
CA LYS A 155 -4.43 2.53 -17.45
C LYS A 155 -5.06 2.15 -16.11
N HIS A 156 -4.24 1.95 -15.08
CA HIS A 156 -4.74 1.57 -13.76
C HIS A 156 -5.55 2.69 -13.10
N ARG A 157 -5.21 3.94 -13.38
CA ARG A 157 -5.98 5.10 -12.94
C ARG A 157 -7.40 5.07 -13.50
N GLN A 158 -7.51 4.83 -14.81
CA GLN A 158 -8.80 4.68 -15.48
C GLN A 158 -9.60 3.48 -14.93
N GLU A 159 -8.95 2.33 -14.73
CA GLU A 159 -9.62 1.14 -14.18
C GLU A 159 -10.25 1.38 -12.79
N MET A 160 -9.59 2.16 -11.92
CA MET A 160 -10.16 2.53 -10.62
C MET A 160 -11.39 3.44 -10.76
N GLU A 161 -11.37 4.35 -11.74
CA GLU A 161 -12.48 5.25 -12.04
C GLU A 161 -13.67 4.48 -12.59
N ASP A 162 -13.43 3.57 -13.53
CA ASP A 162 -14.45 2.69 -14.11
C ASP A 162 -15.09 1.77 -13.05
N GLN A 163 -14.30 1.36 -12.05
CA GLN A 163 -14.78 0.58 -10.90
C GLN A 163 -15.48 1.42 -9.83
N GLY A 164 -15.47 2.76 -9.94
CA GLY A 164 -16.08 3.66 -8.97
C GLY A 164 -15.39 3.64 -7.60
N VAL A 165 -14.08 3.37 -7.55
CA VAL A 165 -13.35 3.31 -6.27
C VAL A 165 -13.22 4.71 -5.68
N ALA A 166 -13.88 4.93 -4.54
CA ALA A 166 -13.74 6.16 -3.77
C ALA A 166 -12.47 6.13 -2.90
N PHE A 167 -11.68 7.20 -2.99
CA PHE A 167 -10.46 7.44 -2.21
C PHE A 167 -10.28 8.94 -1.94
N VAL A 168 -9.45 9.27 -0.95
CA VAL A 168 -9.01 10.64 -0.67
C VAL A 168 -7.75 10.92 -1.48
N SER A 169 -7.80 11.93 -2.36
CA SER A 169 -6.62 12.35 -3.12
C SER A 169 -5.64 13.10 -2.23
N ILE A 170 -4.36 12.74 -2.33
CA ILE A 170 -3.25 13.41 -1.63
C ILE A 170 -2.30 13.94 -2.69
N ASP A 171 -1.98 15.22 -2.59
CA ASP A 171 -0.94 15.83 -3.42
C ASP A 171 0.44 15.34 -2.97
N GLY A 172 1.10 14.55 -3.82
CA GLY A 172 2.43 14.01 -3.57
C GLY A 172 3.57 15.03 -3.75
N LEU A 173 3.28 16.27 -4.10
CA LEU A 173 4.22 17.39 -4.11
C LEU A 173 4.40 18.04 -2.73
N LEU A 174 3.49 17.77 -1.80
CA LEU A 174 3.58 18.24 -0.42
C LEU A 174 4.80 17.64 0.30
N SER A 175 5.21 18.30 1.39
CA SER A 175 6.24 17.78 2.26
C SER A 175 5.78 16.48 2.93
N LYS A 176 6.73 15.68 3.41
CA LYS A 176 6.41 14.44 4.15
C LYS A 176 5.57 14.74 5.40
N ASP A 177 5.87 15.83 6.09
CA ASP A 177 5.18 16.24 7.31
C ASP A 177 3.75 16.69 7.02
N ASP A 178 3.54 17.42 5.92
CA ASP A 178 2.20 17.84 5.50
C ASP A 178 1.33 16.64 5.11
N ILE A 179 1.87 15.70 4.33
CA ILE A 179 1.17 14.46 3.97
C ILE A 179 0.86 13.64 5.23
N PHE A 180 1.84 13.51 6.13
CA PHE A 180 1.66 12.81 7.40
C PHE A 180 0.53 13.46 8.22
N ASN A 181 0.58 14.76 8.44
CA ASN A 181 -0.40 15.49 9.24
C ASN A 181 -1.80 15.39 8.64
N GLN A 182 -1.92 15.47 7.30
CA GLN A 182 -3.19 15.30 6.60
C GLN A 182 -3.78 13.91 6.82
N VAL A 183 -3.00 12.85 6.59
CA VAL A 183 -3.45 11.46 6.77
C VAL A 183 -3.73 11.16 8.24
N TYR A 184 -2.83 11.55 9.13
CA TYR A 184 -2.96 11.32 10.57
C TYR A 184 -4.24 11.96 11.12
N THR A 185 -4.50 13.22 10.79
CA THR A 185 -5.70 13.93 11.25
C THR A 185 -6.97 13.24 10.75
N ASP A 186 -7.01 12.82 9.48
CA ASP A 186 -8.15 12.11 8.92
C ASP A 186 -8.37 10.73 9.55
N VAL A 187 -7.29 9.98 9.79
CA VAL A 187 -7.32 8.70 10.51
C VAL A 187 -7.86 8.87 11.94
N CYS A 188 -7.33 9.82 12.70
CA CYS A 188 -7.78 10.09 14.06
C CYS A 188 -9.26 10.47 14.09
N ASN A 189 -9.70 11.36 13.21
CA ASN A 189 -11.11 11.72 13.10
C ASN A 189 -11.98 10.52 12.74
N LYS A 190 -11.50 9.61 11.89
CA LYS A 190 -12.24 8.39 11.56
C LYS A 190 -12.35 7.44 12.75
N ILE A 191 -11.27 7.25 13.50
CA ILE A 191 -11.26 6.41 14.71
C ILE A 191 -12.24 6.97 15.75
N LEU A 192 -12.20 8.27 16.01
CA LEU A 192 -13.10 8.93 16.97
C LEU A 192 -14.59 8.81 16.60
N ASN A 193 -14.92 8.65 15.31
CA ASN A 193 -16.29 8.46 14.84
C ASN A 193 -16.73 6.98 14.78
N ILE A 194 -15.83 6.04 15.09
CA ILE A 194 -16.11 4.59 15.17
C ILE A 194 -16.32 4.17 16.63
N SER A 195 -15.74 4.89 17.59
CA SER A 195 -15.98 4.79 19.04
C SER A 195 -17.32 5.39 19.44
#